data_AF-A0AA41DDU9-F1
#
_entry.id   AF-A0AA41DDU9-F1
#
_cell.length_a   1.000
_cell.length_b   1.000
_cell.length_c   1.000
_cell.angle_alpha   90.00
_cell.angle_beta   90.00
_cell.angle_gamma   90.00
#
_symmetry.space_group_name_H-M   'P 1'
#
loop_
_entity.id
_entity.type
_entity.pdbx_description
1 polymer ?
#
loop_
_entity_poly.entity_id
_entity_poly.type
_entity_poly.pdbx_seq_one_letter_code
_entity_poly.pdbx_strand_id
1 'polypeptide(L)'
;MKTIRIFTMAAAALILAACGNEEFIENVENGAAEQLVPMTFTANMPQTRTYLSGGTNVHWSEGDEIALWDNTDKRKFTATEIDGSSATFTGMANSNYRYAAFYPYSAVKAREAVTFTFTLPAKQTAKWKSFANNLAPSFALVEAPETNLQFKNVCALVKFYIGLSAIDVKTVSLVARNGEVLAGDLKYKFTDESVVGAESNISSRIDLSGPFEPAIDYYFVVRPCTMAEGFSLLVEYNDGTLKRTEVRKPVTLKAGQILDIGAPKNLGPYISQAILPEGMGTPNGDGSVTLSDDEKEQLKAIERLDLSNKGLKDLYGIEVYSNLKYLTCNDNPGLTKIDVRKLTKLEILDCRRNALTELKVNGLSNLWRILCAENKLTELDVSGLTSLSQFYCQRNRLTSLNLAGLTSLGILYCHENKLTELDITMLPALNELKCGKQELPSGVSALSLYMTEEQYSTMWPDNEGWAENYGVRAYMK
;
A
#
# COMPACT_ATOMS: atom_id res chain seq x y z
N MET A 1 3.57 85.04 28.68
CA MET A 1 3.08 83.85 29.43
C MET A 1 4.03 82.72 29.09
N LYS A 2 5.09 82.49 29.88
CA LYS A 2 5.15 81.56 31.05
C LYS A 2 4.61 80.17 30.64
N THR A 3 5.37 79.06 30.70
CA THR A 3 6.39 78.74 31.70
C THR A 3 7.37 77.67 31.20
N ILE A 4 8.66 77.98 31.32
CA ILE A 4 9.82 77.08 31.37
C ILE A 4 9.83 76.37 32.72
N ARG A 5 10.28 75.10 32.79
CA ARG A 5 10.88 74.56 34.02
C ARG A 5 12.19 73.84 33.71
N ILE A 6 13.26 74.53 34.06
CA ILE A 6 14.59 74.01 34.40
C ILE A 6 14.60 73.82 35.92
N PHE A 7 15.21 72.73 36.42
CA PHE A 7 15.85 72.62 37.73
C PHE A 7 16.95 71.54 37.60
N THR A 8 18.22 71.91 37.38
CA THR A 8 19.33 71.99 38.38
C THR A 8 19.49 70.72 39.25
N MET A 9 20.56 69.93 39.10
CA MET A 9 21.98 70.13 39.48
C MET A 9 22.27 69.48 40.84
N ALA A 10 23.11 68.44 40.85
CA ALA A 10 23.94 68.08 42.01
C ALA A 10 25.20 67.36 41.50
N ALA A 11 26.30 68.10 41.52
CA ALA A 11 27.64 67.56 41.41
C ALA A 11 28.08 67.07 42.79
N ALA A 12 28.80 65.94 42.84
CA ALA A 12 29.72 65.61 43.91
C ALA A 12 30.98 65.00 43.29
N ALA A 13 32.07 65.77 43.37
CA ALA A 13 33.44 65.34 43.10
C ALA A 13 34.14 64.98 44.42
N LEU A 14 35.35 64.40 44.31
CA LEU A 14 36.42 64.15 45.33
C LEU A 14 36.48 62.70 45.84
N ILE A 15 37.60 61.94 45.91
CA ILE A 15 39.07 62.18 45.82
C ILE A 15 39.78 60.85 45.46
N LEU A 16 40.98 60.98 44.88
CA LEU A 16 42.03 59.99 44.61
C LEU A 16 42.37 59.00 45.74
N ALA A 17 42.76 57.77 45.38
CA ALA A 17 43.98 57.14 45.90
C ALA A 17 44.41 55.99 44.98
N ALA A 18 45.61 56.11 44.42
CA ALA A 18 46.37 55.00 43.86
C ALA A 18 47.20 54.36 44.98
N CYS A 19 47.24 53.03 45.04
CA CYS A 19 48.41 52.20 45.32
C CYS A 19 48.01 50.73 45.26
N GLY A 20 48.83 49.93 44.57
CA GLY A 20 48.57 48.52 44.32
C GLY A 20 48.75 47.61 45.53
N ASN A 21 48.19 46.41 45.39
CA ASN A 21 48.83 45.15 45.77
C ASN A 21 48.12 43.99 45.06
N GLU A 22 48.88 42.92 44.87
CA GLU A 22 48.67 41.79 43.96
C GLU A 22 47.52 40.83 44.30
N GLU A 23 47.11 40.12 43.23
CA GLU A 23 46.51 38.78 43.12
C GLU A 23 45.25 38.40 43.91
N PHE A 24 44.17 38.12 43.17
CA PHE A 24 43.59 36.77 43.10
C PHE A 24 42.97 36.57 41.71
N ILE A 25 43.48 35.59 40.94
CA ILE A 25 42.78 35.03 39.78
C ILE A 25 41.77 34.04 40.35
N GLU A 26 40.49 34.43 40.43
CA GLU A 26 39.42 33.45 40.36
C GLU A 26 39.06 33.27 38.89
N ASN A 27 39.45 32.12 38.34
CA ASN A 27 38.77 31.56 37.18
C ASN A 27 37.32 31.30 37.59
N VAL A 28 36.45 32.27 37.37
CA VAL A 28 35.03 31.97 37.23
C VAL A 28 34.94 31.22 35.91
N GLU A 29 34.89 29.89 35.99
CA GLU A 29 34.22 29.08 34.98
C GLU A 29 32.80 29.63 34.85
N ASN A 30 32.61 30.60 33.97
CA ASN A 30 31.30 31.00 33.51
C ASN A 30 30.77 29.84 32.68
N GLY A 31 30.16 28.86 33.35
CA GLY A 31 29.09 28.06 32.79
C GLY A 31 27.91 29.01 32.51
N ALA A 32 28.05 29.86 31.50
CA ALA A 32 26.94 30.60 30.95
C ALA A 32 25.95 29.55 30.45
N ALA A 33 24.80 29.45 31.11
CA ALA A 33 23.70 28.64 30.64
C ALA A 33 23.46 28.99 29.17
N GLU A 34 23.48 27.99 28.29
CA GLU A 34 23.16 28.14 26.88
C GLU A 34 21.86 28.93 26.73
N GLN A 35 21.98 30.20 26.34
CA GLN A 35 20.84 31.09 26.22
C GLN A 35 20.29 30.97 24.81
N LEU A 36 19.18 30.26 24.68
CA LEU A 36 18.44 30.17 23.43
C LEU A 36 17.92 31.54 23.04
N VAL A 37 18.22 31.95 21.81
CA VAL A 37 17.73 33.20 21.23
C VAL A 37 16.83 32.90 20.03
N PRO A 38 15.84 33.75 19.74
CA PRO A 38 15.12 33.68 18.48
C PRO A 38 16.10 33.83 17.32
N MET A 39 16.07 32.90 16.38
CA MET A 39 16.91 32.91 15.20
C MET A 39 16.08 32.71 13.93
N THR A 40 16.61 33.25 12.84
CA THR A 40 16.02 33.14 11.52
C THR A 40 17.08 32.56 10.58
N PHE A 41 16.70 31.51 9.87
CA PHE A 41 17.50 30.92 8.80
C PHE A 41 16.79 31.11 7.47
N THR A 42 17.54 31.40 6.41
CA THR A 42 16.97 31.53 5.06
C THR A 42 17.49 30.40 4.20
N ALA A 43 16.63 29.79 3.40
CA ALA A 43 17.03 28.75 2.48
C ALA A 43 17.01 29.33 1.05
N ASN A 44 18.15 29.83 0.54
CA ASN A 44 18.27 30.46 -0.79
C ASN A 44 18.98 29.60 -1.84
N MET A 45 18.78 29.90 -3.12
CA MET A 45 19.37 29.16 -4.26
C MET A 45 20.87 28.81 -4.11
N PRO A 46 21.31 27.62 -4.54
CA PRO A 46 20.54 26.52 -5.11
C PRO A 46 19.86 25.66 -4.02
N GLN A 47 18.52 25.62 -4.04
CA GLN A 47 17.70 24.89 -3.07
C GLN A 47 17.38 23.47 -3.53
N THR A 48 17.08 22.58 -2.59
CA THR A 48 16.65 21.19 -2.86
C THR A 48 15.23 20.90 -2.35
N ARG A 49 14.66 19.78 -2.79
CA ARG A 49 13.25 19.62 -3.18
C ARG A 49 12.31 19.39 -2.00
N THR A 50 11.23 20.17 -1.85
CA THR A 50 10.14 19.85 -0.91
C THR A 50 8.76 19.64 -1.57
N TYR A 51 8.54 20.20 -2.77
CA TYR A 51 7.56 19.75 -3.77
C TYR A 51 7.97 20.24 -5.18
N LEU A 52 7.30 19.77 -6.23
CA LEU A 52 7.53 20.20 -7.62
C LEU A 52 6.38 21.13 -8.09
N SER A 53 6.73 22.30 -8.63
CA SER A 53 5.80 23.14 -9.41
C SER A 53 6.31 23.26 -10.85
N GLY A 54 5.43 23.09 -11.83
CA GLY A 54 5.80 23.24 -13.25
C GLY A 54 6.85 22.24 -13.77
N GLY A 55 7.10 21.13 -13.06
CA GLY A 55 7.96 20.02 -13.49
C GLY A 55 9.41 20.05 -12.96
N THR A 56 10.01 21.23 -12.77
CA THR A 56 11.41 21.36 -12.29
C THR A 56 11.62 22.37 -11.18
N ASN A 57 10.67 23.26 -10.89
CA ASN A 57 10.88 24.30 -9.90
C ASN A 57 10.69 23.76 -8.48
N VAL A 58 11.67 24.08 -7.64
CA VAL A 58 11.75 23.75 -6.22
C VAL A 58 11.02 24.84 -5.44
N HIS A 59 10.11 24.47 -4.56
CA HIS A 59 9.39 25.42 -3.73
C HIS A 59 9.23 24.87 -2.33
N TRP A 60 9.41 25.74 -1.35
CA TRP A 60 9.01 25.51 0.04
C TRP A 60 7.53 25.83 0.23
N SER A 61 6.91 25.24 1.24
CA SER A 61 5.54 25.57 1.65
C SER A 61 5.55 26.24 3.01
N GLU A 62 4.63 27.18 3.23
CA GLU A 62 4.40 27.74 4.56
C GLU A 62 4.06 26.59 5.53
N GLY A 63 4.70 26.60 6.70
CA GLY A 63 4.58 25.52 7.68
C GLY A 63 5.51 24.32 7.47
N ASP A 64 6.34 24.29 6.42
CA ASP A 64 7.41 23.28 6.32
C ASP A 64 8.32 23.35 7.56
N GLU A 65 8.62 22.20 8.17
CA GLU A 65 9.41 22.13 9.39
C GLU A 65 10.78 21.49 9.13
N ILE A 66 11.84 22.10 9.67
CA ILE A 66 13.20 21.55 9.66
C ILE A 66 13.67 21.25 11.08
N ALA A 67 14.49 20.22 11.21
CA ALA A 67 15.28 19.96 12.41
C ALA A 67 16.62 20.69 12.28
N LEU A 68 16.99 21.47 13.29
CA LEU A 68 18.25 22.20 13.34
C LEU A 68 19.01 21.77 14.60
N TRP A 69 20.25 21.32 14.43
CA TRP A 69 21.13 20.99 15.54
C TRP A 69 22.08 22.14 15.84
N ASP A 70 22.00 22.70 17.03
CA ASP A 70 22.88 23.74 17.57
C ASP A 70 23.88 23.16 18.57
N ASN A 71 24.67 22.19 18.10
CA ASN A 71 25.46 21.18 18.85
C ASN A 71 24.74 19.82 18.94
N THR A 72 24.33 19.39 20.14
CA THR A 72 23.70 18.07 20.38
C THR A 72 22.18 18.10 20.27
N ASP A 73 21.56 19.25 20.53
CA ASP A 73 20.11 19.33 20.68
C ASP A 73 19.40 19.47 19.34
N LYS A 74 18.34 18.68 19.13
CA LYS A 74 17.47 18.78 17.95
C LYS A 74 16.42 19.85 18.19
N ARG A 75 16.54 21.00 17.52
CA ARG A 75 15.59 22.13 17.57
C ARG A 75 14.64 22.08 16.38
N LYS A 76 13.41 22.58 16.56
CA LYS A 76 12.43 22.71 15.48
C LYS A 76 12.42 24.14 14.96
N PHE A 77 12.44 24.30 13.65
CA PHE A 77 12.27 25.55 12.96
C PHE A 77 11.16 25.41 11.92
N THR A 78 10.34 26.44 11.75
CA THR A 78 9.17 26.41 10.86
C THR A 78 9.29 27.49 9.81
N ALA A 79 8.96 27.16 8.56
CA ALA A 79 8.90 28.13 7.47
C ALA A 79 7.72 29.10 7.70
N THR A 80 8.03 30.36 7.96
CA THR A 80 7.06 31.43 8.25
C THR A 80 6.89 32.41 7.11
N GLU A 81 7.85 32.49 6.19
CA GLU A 81 7.75 33.30 4.98
C GLU A 81 8.29 32.50 3.79
N ILE A 82 7.57 32.55 2.66
CA ILE A 82 7.93 31.88 1.41
C ILE A 82 8.00 32.94 0.31
N ASP A 83 9.14 33.01 -0.37
CA ASP A 83 9.33 33.87 -1.55
C ASP A 83 9.89 33.03 -2.70
N GLY A 84 9.00 32.58 -3.60
CA GLY A 84 9.35 31.72 -4.72
C GLY A 84 9.95 30.38 -4.28
N SER A 85 11.27 30.24 -4.43
CA SER A 85 12.05 29.06 -4.04
C SER A 85 12.78 29.24 -2.71
N SER A 86 12.66 30.41 -2.07
CA SER A 86 13.25 30.71 -0.78
C SER A 86 12.25 30.58 0.35
N ALA A 87 12.75 30.21 1.53
CA ALA A 87 11.96 30.19 2.76
C ALA A 87 12.75 30.76 3.93
N THR A 88 12.02 31.48 4.79
CA THR A 88 12.48 31.98 6.07
C THR A 88 11.99 31.03 7.17
N PHE A 89 12.92 30.42 7.89
CA PHE A 89 12.69 29.50 8.99
C PHE A 89 12.94 30.18 10.32
N THR A 90 11.95 30.19 11.19
CA THR A 90 12.06 30.80 12.53
C THR A 90 11.97 29.75 13.63
N GLY A 91 12.78 29.92 14.67
CA GLY A 91 12.87 29.02 15.81
C GLY A 91 13.83 29.55 16.88
N MET A 92 14.16 28.71 17.87
CA MET A 92 15.08 29.05 18.96
C MET A 92 16.36 28.21 18.82
N ALA A 93 17.52 28.86 18.85
CA ALA A 93 18.83 28.20 18.84
C ALA A 93 19.89 29.04 19.57
N ASN A 94 21.00 28.41 19.94
CA ASN A 94 22.19 29.08 20.45
C ASN A 94 22.97 29.79 19.32
N SER A 95 23.46 31.03 19.51
CA SER A 95 23.93 31.92 18.43
C SER A 95 25.40 31.74 17.95
N ASN A 96 26.17 30.81 18.52
CA ASN A 96 27.63 30.70 18.27
C ASN A 96 28.07 29.29 17.82
N TYR A 97 27.15 28.49 17.29
CA TYR A 97 27.42 27.10 16.92
C TYR A 97 27.41 26.88 15.42
N ARG A 98 28.02 25.76 15.02
CA ARG A 98 27.82 25.20 13.69
C ARG A 98 26.48 24.48 13.64
N TYR A 99 25.64 24.86 12.71
CA TYR A 99 24.31 24.29 12.56
C TYR A 99 24.29 23.20 11.49
N ALA A 100 23.55 22.15 11.79
CA ALA A 100 23.17 21.13 10.83
C ALA A 100 21.66 21.10 10.73
N ALA A 101 21.12 21.35 9.54
CA ALA A 101 19.69 21.34 9.29
C ALA A 101 19.28 20.08 8.51
N PHE A 102 18.09 19.56 8.79
CA PHE A 102 17.51 18.43 8.08
C PHE A 102 16.02 18.68 7.85
N TYR A 103 15.57 18.51 6.62
CA TYR A 103 14.17 18.50 6.25
C TYR A 103 13.74 17.08 5.86
N PRO A 104 12.51 16.64 6.15
CA PRO A 104 11.57 17.27 7.09
C PRO A 104 11.90 16.92 8.55
N TYR A 105 11.50 17.79 9.47
CA TYR A 105 11.65 17.60 10.92
C TYR A 105 11.12 16.23 11.40
N SER A 106 10.00 15.79 10.82
CA SER A 106 9.28 14.57 11.17
C SER A 106 9.97 13.29 10.72
N ALA A 107 10.79 13.34 9.66
CA ALA A 107 11.46 12.15 9.14
C ALA A 107 12.76 11.82 9.88
N VAL A 108 13.46 12.83 10.40
CA VAL A 108 14.78 12.63 11.03
C VAL A 108 14.66 12.19 12.48
N LYS A 109 15.30 11.08 12.81
CA LYS A 109 15.31 10.47 14.14
C LYS A 109 16.46 10.99 14.99
N ALA A 110 17.65 11.04 14.40
CA ALA A 110 18.87 11.38 15.14
C ALA A 110 19.94 11.96 14.22
N ARG A 111 20.92 12.61 14.83
CA ARG A 111 22.19 13.01 14.22
C ARG A 111 23.32 12.53 15.12
N GLU A 112 24.28 11.81 14.55
CA GLU A 112 25.48 11.31 15.23
C GLU A 112 26.71 11.72 14.43
N ALA A 113 27.54 12.58 15.00
CA ALA A 113 28.74 13.13 14.35
C ALA A 113 28.45 13.67 12.94
N VAL A 114 28.84 12.90 11.92
CA VAL A 114 28.70 13.24 10.49
C VAL A 114 27.54 12.53 9.77
N THR A 115 26.62 11.94 10.53
CA THR A 115 25.51 11.14 9.99
C THR A 115 24.15 11.61 10.49
N PHE A 116 23.15 11.47 9.62
CA PHE A 116 21.74 11.60 9.95
C PHE A 116 21.06 10.23 9.82
N THR A 117 20.20 9.91 10.79
CA THR A 117 19.29 8.76 10.72
C THR A 117 17.88 9.27 10.48
N PHE A 118 17.21 8.81 9.43
CA PHE A 118 15.87 9.27 9.05
C PHE A 118 15.02 8.15 8.46
N THR A 119 13.71 8.31 8.48
CA THR A 119 12.77 7.39 7.82
C THR A 119 12.38 7.91 6.45
N LEU A 120 12.56 7.08 5.43
CA LEU A 120 11.91 7.22 4.13
C LEU A 120 10.80 6.16 4.03
N PRO A 121 9.51 6.53 3.98
CA PRO A 121 8.43 5.56 4.03
C PRO A 121 8.29 4.78 2.72
N ALA A 122 8.07 3.48 2.85
CA ALA A 122 7.76 2.59 1.73
C ALA A 122 6.33 2.79 1.19
N LYS A 123 5.41 3.35 1.99
CA LYS A 123 4.07 3.73 1.57
C LYS A 123 4.03 5.24 1.35
N GLN A 124 3.64 5.64 0.16
CA GLN A 124 3.60 7.02 -0.30
C GLN A 124 2.24 7.32 -0.91
N THR A 125 1.91 8.60 -1.02
CA THR A 125 0.65 9.05 -1.62
C THR A 125 0.94 9.83 -2.89
N ALA A 126 0.20 9.50 -3.95
CA ALA A 126 0.28 10.17 -5.22
C ALA A 126 -0.09 11.66 -5.06
N LYS A 127 0.74 12.54 -5.64
CA LYS A 127 0.44 13.97 -5.76
C LYS A 127 0.63 14.36 -7.21
N TRP A 128 -0.32 15.08 -7.79
CA TRP A 128 -0.22 15.48 -9.18
C TRP A 128 1.03 16.32 -9.43
N LYS A 129 1.82 15.91 -10.44
CA LYS A 129 3.05 16.59 -10.89
C LYS A 129 4.10 16.76 -9.78
N SER A 130 4.00 16.01 -8.68
CA SER A 130 4.85 16.13 -7.50
C SER A 130 4.87 14.85 -6.68
N PHE A 131 5.55 14.87 -5.53
CA PHE A 131 5.44 13.90 -4.44
C PHE A 131 4.74 14.54 -3.22
N ALA A 132 4.28 13.73 -2.27
CA ALA A 132 3.62 14.21 -1.06
C ALA A 132 4.51 15.16 -0.24
N ASN A 133 3.89 16.10 0.48
CA ASN A 133 4.64 16.99 1.37
C ASN A 133 5.39 16.17 2.43
N ASN A 134 6.52 16.67 2.93
CA ASN A 134 7.34 15.99 3.94
C ASN A 134 7.88 14.59 3.51
N LEU A 135 8.09 14.36 2.21
CA LEU A 135 8.50 13.04 1.70
C LEU A 135 9.88 13.01 1.02
N ALA A 136 10.49 14.16 0.74
CA ALA A 136 11.80 14.27 0.08
C ALA A 136 12.83 14.88 1.04
N PRO A 137 13.60 14.04 1.77
CA PRO A 137 14.50 14.58 2.75
C PRO A 137 15.71 15.28 2.13
N SER A 138 16.23 16.26 2.85
CA SER A 138 17.40 17.04 2.48
C SER A 138 18.14 17.53 3.73
N PHE A 139 19.40 17.94 3.58
CA PHE A 139 20.19 18.46 4.69
C PHE A 139 20.97 19.70 4.29
N ALA A 140 21.28 20.57 5.24
CA ALA A 140 22.17 21.73 5.05
C ALA A 140 23.15 21.84 6.23
N LEU A 141 24.30 22.47 5.99
CA LEU A 141 25.29 22.78 7.01
C LEU A 141 25.65 24.25 6.89
N VAL A 142 25.74 24.96 8.01
CA VAL A 142 26.13 26.37 8.03
C VAL A 142 26.86 26.70 9.33
N GLU A 143 27.83 27.60 9.28
CA GLU A 143 28.60 28.08 10.43
C GLU A 143 28.16 29.49 10.80
N ALA A 144 27.94 29.74 12.10
CA ALA A 144 27.63 31.08 12.58
C ALA A 144 28.74 32.09 12.16
N PRO A 145 28.38 33.34 11.81
CA PRO A 145 27.06 33.96 11.93
C PRO A 145 26.14 33.69 10.73
N GLU A 146 26.53 32.84 9.78
CA GLU A 146 25.75 32.63 8.56
C GLU A 146 24.45 31.88 8.83
N THR A 147 23.39 32.35 8.18
CA THR A 147 22.04 31.83 8.35
C THR A 147 21.45 31.29 7.05
N ASN A 148 22.24 31.28 5.97
CA ASN A 148 21.81 30.74 4.68
C ASN A 148 21.99 29.22 4.61
N LEU A 149 20.88 28.48 4.58
CA LEU A 149 20.83 27.02 4.50
C LEU A 149 20.80 26.56 3.03
N GLN A 150 21.92 26.03 2.55
CA GLN A 150 21.99 25.37 1.25
C GLN A 150 21.67 23.88 1.39
N PHE A 151 20.42 23.51 1.17
CA PHE A 151 19.99 22.13 1.30
C PHE A 151 20.48 21.26 0.13
N LYS A 152 20.88 20.02 0.43
CA LYS A 152 21.22 18.95 -0.52
C LYS A 152 20.23 17.79 -0.37
N ASN A 153 19.69 17.29 -1.49
CA ASN A 153 18.77 16.14 -1.49
C ASN A 153 19.49 14.88 -1.03
N VAL A 154 18.86 14.06 -0.19
CA VAL A 154 19.38 12.73 0.16
C VAL A 154 18.70 11.60 -0.62
N CYS A 155 17.63 11.91 -1.37
CA CYS A 155 16.84 10.95 -2.13
C CYS A 155 16.90 11.19 -3.64
N ALA A 156 16.61 10.13 -4.40
CA ALA A 156 16.37 10.18 -5.84
C ALA A 156 14.86 10.18 -6.12
N LEU A 157 14.46 10.58 -7.33
CA LEU A 157 13.08 10.51 -7.79
C LEU A 157 12.95 9.58 -9.00
N VAL A 158 11.87 8.80 -9.05
CA VAL A 158 11.46 8.03 -10.24
C VAL A 158 10.15 8.59 -10.73
N LYS A 159 10.17 9.21 -11.92
CA LYS A 159 9.04 9.89 -12.55
C LYS A 159 8.35 8.96 -13.55
N PHE A 160 7.04 8.85 -13.48
CA PHE A 160 6.22 8.09 -14.44
C PHE A 160 4.88 8.80 -14.70
N TYR A 161 4.14 8.36 -15.71
CA TYR A 161 2.73 8.74 -15.90
C TYR A 161 1.89 7.52 -16.28
N ILE A 162 0.57 7.60 -16.13
CA ILE A 162 -0.35 6.50 -16.50
C ILE A 162 -1.14 6.91 -17.75
N GLY A 163 -1.00 6.16 -18.84
CA GLY A 163 -1.55 6.50 -20.16
C GLY A 163 -2.86 5.78 -20.51
N LEU A 164 -3.93 5.94 -19.71
CA LEU A 164 -5.25 5.33 -19.97
C LEU A 164 -6.37 6.37 -19.84
N SER A 165 -7.42 6.29 -20.66
CA SER A 165 -8.50 7.30 -20.72
C SER A 165 -9.48 7.28 -19.53
N ALA A 166 -9.49 6.20 -18.75
CA ALA A 166 -10.16 6.10 -17.45
C ALA A 166 -9.24 5.31 -16.52
N ILE A 167 -8.88 5.87 -15.36
CA ILE A 167 -7.95 5.23 -14.42
C ILE A 167 -8.73 4.76 -13.21
N ASP A 168 -8.91 3.45 -13.12
CA ASP A 168 -9.37 2.75 -11.92
C ASP A 168 -8.17 2.18 -11.14
N VAL A 169 -7.07 2.92 -11.07
CA VAL A 169 -5.83 2.49 -10.40
C VAL A 169 -5.90 2.86 -8.93
N LYS A 170 -5.65 1.85 -8.09
CA LYS A 170 -5.57 1.96 -6.64
C LYS A 170 -4.16 2.29 -6.18
N THR A 171 -3.18 1.52 -6.67
CA THR A 171 -1.78 1.60 -6.26
C THR A 171 -0.87 1.38 -7.47
N VAL A 172 0.23 2.13 -7.55
CA VAL A 172 1.38 1.79 -8.40
C VAL A 172 2.57 1.53 -7.49
N SER A 173 3.25 0.40 -7.68
CA SER A 173 4.39 0.03 -6.85
C SER A 173 5.66 -0.09 -7.67
N LEU A 174 6.76 0.47 -7.17
CA LEU A 174 8.11 0.26 -7.68
C LEU A 174 8.79 -0.82 -6.85
N VAL A 175 9.31 -1.88 -7.48
CA VAL A 175 9.96 -3.00 -6.78
C VAL A 175 11.33 -3.27 -7.37
N ALA A 176 12.38 -3.24 -6.55
CA ALA A 176 13.73 -3.62 -6.97
C ALA A 176 13.82 -5.15 -7.17
N ARG A 177 14.35 -5.59 -8.32
CA ARG A 177 14.32 -7.02 -8.71
C ARG A 177 15.29 -7.89 -7.91
N ASN A 178 16.38 -7.33 -7.40
CA ASN A 178 17.39 -8.04 -6.60
C ASN A 178 17.30 -7.64 -5.11
N GLY A 179 16.15 -7.11 -4.69
CA GLY A 179 15.90 -6.79 -3.29
C GLY A 179 16.65 -5.56 -2.77
N GLU A 180 17.20 -4.71 -3.66
CA GLU A 180 17.85 -3.48 -3.24
C GLU A 180 16.90 -2.61 -2.42
N VAL A 181 17.39 -2.10 -1.29
CA VAL A 181 16.60 -1.27 -0.39
C VAL A 181 16.28 0.07 -1.07
N LEU A 182 14.98 0.38 -1.17
CA LEU A 182 14.44 1.62 -1.72
C LEU A 182 13.91 2.57 -0.63
N ALA A 183 13.53 2.05 0.54
CA ALA A 183 12.98 2.79 1.67
C ALA A 183 13.28 2.12 3.01
N GLY A 184 13.02 2.82 4.10
CA GLY A 184 13.16 2.36 5.47
C GLY A 184 13.80 3.40 6.38
N ASP A 185 14.36 2.94 7.49
CA ASP A 185 15.20 3.78 8.35
C ASP A 185 16.62 3.76 7.82
N LEU A 186 17.08 4.92 7.32
CA LEU A 186 18.32 5.06 6.56
C LEU A 186 19.32 5.91 7.33
N LYS A 187 20.60 5.58 7.17
CA LYS A 187 21.72 6.37 7.69
C LYS A 187 22.46 7.03 6.53
N TYR A 188 22.56 8.35 6.56
CA TYR A 188 23.22 9.15 5.53
C TYR A 188 24.39 9.92 6.11
N LYS A 189 25.53 9.84 5.44
CA LYS A 189 26.78 10.50 5.82
C LYS A 189 26.98 11.72 4.93
N PHE A 190 27.02 12.89 5.55
CA PHE A 190 27.04 14.13 4.80
C PHE A 190 28.43 14.58 4.34
N THR A 191 29.51 13.95 4.80
CA THR A 191 30.88 14.31 4.38
C THR A 191 31.22 13.83 2.97
N ASP A 192 30.67 12.69 2.56
CA ASP A 192 30.84 12.09 1.23
C ASP A 192 29.50 11.94 0.50
N GLU A 193 28.44 12.55 1.03
CA GLU A 193 27.10 12.60 0.44
C GLU A 193 26.54 11.22 0.07
N SER A 194 26.73 10.25 0.96
CA SER A 194 26.40 8.85 0.71
C SER A 194 25.44 8.28 1.74
N VAL A 195 24.55 7.37 1.29
CA VAL A 195 23.81 6.51 2.21
C VAL A 195 24.75 5.38 2.64
N VAL A 196 25.13 5.38 3.91
CA VAL A 196 26.10 4.41 4.46
C VAL A 196 25.46 3.10 4.90
N GLY A 197 24.14 3.07 5.10
CA GLY A 197 23.44 1.86 5.50
C GLY A 197 21.94 2.06 5.72
N ALA A 198 21.27 0.97 6.07
CA ALA A 198 19.89 0.98 6.54
C ALA A 198 19.82 0.25 7.89
N GLU A 199 19.03 0.80 8.80
CA GLU A 199 19.00 0.42 10.22
C GLU A 199 17.91 -0.62 10.49
N SER A 200 16.69 -0.34 10.04
CA SER A 200 15.52 -1.21 10.24
C SER A 200 14.39 -0.82 9.29
N ASN A 201 13.28 -1.57 9.32
CA ASN A 201 12.07 -1.28 8.54
C ASN A 201 12.34 -1.11 7.02
N ILE A 202 13.33 -1.84 6.50
CA ILE A 202 13.76 -1.72 5.11
C ILE A 202 12.75 -2.32 4.16
N SER A 203 12.63 -1.71 2.98
CA SER A 203 11.79 -2.21 1.90
C SER A 203 12.49 -2.05 0.56
N SER A 204 12.44 -3.10 -0.26
CA SER A 204 12.78 -3.08 -1.69
C SER A 204 11.61 -2.65 -2.57
N ARG A 205 10.48 -2.27 -1.96
CA ARG A 205 9.23 -1.89 -2.59
C ARG A 205 8.73 -0.54 -2.08
N ILE A 206 8.29 0.32 -2.99
CA ILE A 206 7.52 1.53 -2.69
C ILE A 206 6.13 1.37 -3.26
N ASP A 207 5.10 1.55 -2.44
CA ASP A 207 3.70 1.63 -2.85
C ASP A 207 3.27 3.09 -2.92
N LEU A 208 2.83 3.55 -4.08
CA LEU A 208 2.22 4.86 -4.27
C LEU A 208 0.71 4.66 -4.42
N SER A 209 -0.07 5.14 -3.45
CA SER A 209 -1.53 5.04 -3.49
C SER A 209 -2.17 6.30 -4.08
N GLY A 210 -3.28 6.11 -4.80
CA GLY A 210 -4.01 7.17 -5.51
C GLY A 210 -4.69 8.22 -4.61
N PRO A 211 -5.46 9.16 -5.21
CA PRO A 211 -6.03 9.06 -6.57
C PRO A 211 -5.01 9.31 -7.69
N PHE A 212 -5.27 8.68 -8.84
CA PHE A 212 -4.47 8.82 -10.06
C PHE A 212 -5.32 9.38 -11.21
N GLU A 213 -4.76 10.38 -11.87
CA GLU A 213 -5.30 11.04 -13.08
C GLU A 213 -4.47 10.70 -14.32
N PRO A 214 -5.11 10.62 -15.49
CA PRO A 214 -4.48 10.19 -16.72
C PRO A 214 -3.53 11.24 -17.30
N ALA A 215 -2.43 10.77 -17.88
CA ALA A 215 -1.39 11.62 -18.48
C ALA A 215 -0.81 12.69 -17.53
N ILE A 216 -0.88 12.45 -16.21
CA ILE A 216 -0.24 13.26 -15.19
C ILE A 216 1.05 12.58 -14.70
N ASP A 217 2.08 13.38 -14.48
CA ASP A 217 3.34 12.94 -13.89
C ASP A 217 3.19 12.65 -12.40
N TYR A 218 3.74 11.53 -11.97
CA TYR A 218 3.85 11.08 -10.58
C TYR A 218 5.27 10.67 -10.26
N TYR A 219 5.61 10.70 -8.98
CA TYR A 219 6.98 10.50 -8.51
C TYR A 219 7.02 9.55 -7.32
N PHE A 220 7.90 8.55 -7.40
CA PHE A 220 8.38 7.84 -6.23
C PHE A 220 9.56 8.59 -5.64
N VAL A 221 9.59 8.76 -4.32
CA VAL A 221 10.81 9.20 -3.61
C VAL A 221 11.53 7.98 -3.07
N VAL A 222 12.79 7.79 -3.47
CA VAL A 222 13.53 6.55 -3.23
C VAL A 222 14.92 6.81 -2.68
N ARG A 223 15.44 5.84 -1.94
CA ARG A 223 16.86 5.78 -1.56
C ARG A 223 17.72 5.77 -2.85
N PRO A 224 18.80 6.56 -2.91
CA PRO A 224 19.81 6.42 -3.95
C PRO A 224 20.50 5.06 -3.87
N CYS A 225 20.51 4.33 -4.98
CA CYS A 225 21.12 3.01 -5.10
C CYS A 225 21.31 2.64 -6.57
N THR A 226 22.03 1.55 -6.84
CA THR A 226 22.01 0.89 -8.14
C THR A 226 21.20 -0.38 -8.02
N MET A 227 20.10 -0.47 -8.76
CA MET A 227 19.33 -1.70 -8.94
C MET A 227 19.99 -2.49 -10.06
N ALA A 228 20.84 -3.46 -9.72
CA ALA A 228 21.70 -4.14 -10.70
C ALA A 228 20.88 -4.97 -11.71
N GLU A 229 19.83 -5.62 -11.22
CA GLU A 229 18.87 -6.37 -12.05
C GLU A 229 17.72 -5.50 -12.59
N GLY A 230 17.74 -4.19 -12.33
CA GLY A 230 16.65 -3.27 -12.64
C GLY A 230 15.44 -3.42 -11.70
N PHE A 231 14.24 -3.10 -12.19
CA PHE A 231 13.04 -2.96 -11.36
C PHE A 231 11.76 -3.44 -12.06
N SER A 232 10.73 -3.69 -11.27
CA SER A 232 9.35 -3.93 -11.72
C SER A 232 8.45 -2.76 -11.34
N LEU A 233 7.42 -2.52 -12.16
CA LEU A 233 6.26 -1.72 -11.78
C LEU A 233 5.05 -2.63 -11.68
N LEU A 234 4.38 -2.59 -10.53
CA LEU A 234 3.10 -3.25 -10.29
C LEU A 234 1.99 -2.19 -10.31
N VAL A 235 0.89 -2.48 -10.97
CA VAL A 235 -0.30 -1.64 -11.02
C VAL A 235 -1.47 -2.45 -10.47
N GLU A 236 -2.01 -2.01 -9.35
CA GLU A 236 -3.24 -2.53 -8.75
C GLU A 236 -4.41 -1.64 -9.14
N TYR A 237 -5.47 -2.26 -9.65
CA TYR A 237 -6.73 -1.60 -9.98
C TYR A 237 -7.72 -1.74 -8.81
N ASN A 238 -8.75 -0.88 -8.71
CA ASN A 238 -9.69 -0.90 -7.59
C ASN A 238 -10.53 -2.19 -7.55
N ASP A 239 -10.72 -2.86 -8.69
CA ASP A 239 -11.33 -4.19 -8.78
C ASP A 239 -10.44 -5.34 -8.23
N GLY A 240 -9.20 -5.03 -7.84
CA GLY A 240 -8.20 -5.99 -7.35
C GLY A 240 -7.34 -6.63 -8.45
N THR A 241 -7.55 -6.27 -9.71
CA THR A 241 -6.70 -6.73 -10.82
C THR A 241 -5.28 -6.22 -10.60
N LEU A 242 -4.29 -7.09 -10.83
CA LEU A 242 -2.87 -6.74 -10.81
C LEU A 242 -2.27 -6.88 -12.21
N LYS A 243 -1.57 -5.84 -12.66
CA LYS A 243 -0.73 -5.88 -13.87
C LYS A 243 0.70 -5.48 -13.55
N ARG A 244 1.66 -6.00 -14.31
CA ARG A 244 3.08 -5.72 -14.11
C ARG A 244 3.81 -5.40 -15.40
N THR A 245 4.89 -4.63 -15.28
CA THR A 245 5.93 -4.48 -16.29
C THR A 245 7.30 -4.47 -15.64
N GLU A 246 8.35 -4.66 -16.42
CA GLU A 246 9.71 -4.82 -15.92
C GLU A 246 10.76 -4.10 -16.77
N VAL A 247 11.83 -3.70 -16.10
CA VAL A 247 13.05 -3.17 -16.69
C VAL A 247 14.19 -4.06 -16.20
N ARG A 248 14.76 -4.86 -17.12
CA ARG A 248 15.80 -5.88 -16.82
C ARG A 248 17.23 -5.42 -17.06
N LYS A 249 17.47 -4.11 -17.02
CA LYS A 249 18.81 -3.54 -17.19
C LYS A 249 19.20 -2.82 -15.90
N PRO A 250 20.50 -2.71 -15.58
CA PRO A 250 20.96 -1.94 -14.45
C PRO A 250 20.43 -0.51 -14.49
N VAL A 251 19.96 -0.01 -13.34
CA VAL A 251 19.46 1.36 -13.17
C VAL A 251 20.09 1.98 -11.94
N THR A 252 20.75 3.11 -12.11
CA THR A 252 21.34 3.88 -11.00
C THR A 252 20.47 5.08 -10.67
N LEU A 253 20.05 5.15 -9.41
CA LEU A 253 19.30 6.25 -8.81
C LEU A 253 20.28 7.09 -8.00
N LYS A 254 20.41 8.38 -8.35
CA LYS A 254 21.31 9.32 -7.67
C LYS A 254 20.54 10.36 -6.89
N ALA A 255 21.06 10.72 -5.72
CA ALA A 255 20.49 11.77 -4.90
C ALA A 255 20.34 13.07 -5.71
N GLY A 256 19.17 13.71 -5.60
CA GLY A 256 18.87 14.94 -6.33
C GLY A 256 18.66 14.78 -7.84
N GLN A 257 18.59 13.56 -8.37
CA GLN A 257 18.28 13.32 -9.78
C GLN A 257 16.85 12.78 -9.98
N ILE A 258 16.35 12.89 -11.20
CA ILE A 258 15.07 12.33 -11.63
C ILE A 258 15.36 11.30 -12.72
N LEU A 259 14.95 10.06 -12.49
CA LEU A 259 14.85 9.05 -13.52
C LEU A 259 13.43 9.10 -14.11
N ASP A 260 13.29 9.59 -15.34
CA ASP A 260 12.01 9.54 -16.06
C ASP A 260 11.86 8.19 -16.77
N ILE A 261 10.87 7.41 -16.35
CA ILE A 261 10.56 6.08 -16.91
C ILE A 261 9.34 6.13 -17.86
N GLY A 262 8.70 7.29 -18.02
CA GLY A 262 7.54 7.50 -18.87
C GLY A 262 6.32 6.68 -18.44
N ALA A 263 5.48 6.29 -19.41
CA ALA A 263 4.38 5.38 -19.15
C ALA A 263 4.86 3.93 -19.00
N PRO A 264 4.33 3.17 -18.02
CA PRO A 264 4.49 1.73 -17.97
C PRO A 264 4.01 1.10 -19.30
N LYS A 265 4.96 0.63 -20.11
CA LYS A 265 4.66 -0.08 -21.37
C LYS A 265 4.49 -1.56 -21.07
N ASN A 266 3.69 -2.25 -21.89
CA ASN A 266 3.55 -3.72 -21.85
C ASN A 266 3.12 -4.26 -20.48
N LEU A 267 2.13 -3.62 -19.83
CA LEU A 267 1.54 -4.12 -18.59
C LEU A 267 0.89 -5.49 -18.83
N GLY A 268 1.61 -6.56 -18.50
CA GLY A 268 1.16 -7.95 -18.55
C GLY A 268 0.48 -8.39 -17.25
N PRO A 269 -0.07 -9.62 -17.19
CA PRO A 269 -0.67 -10.15 -15.98
C PRO A 269 0.39 -10.33 -14.88
N TYR A 270 0.00 -10.06 -13.63
CA TYR A 270 0.75 -10.56 -12.47
C TYR A 270 0.46 -12.06 -12.32
N ILE A 271 1.50 -12.88 -12.39
CA ILE A 271 1.40 -14.34 -12.24
C ILE A 271 2.10 -14.73 -10.96
N SER A 272 1.34 -15.22 -9.98
CA SER A 272 1.87 -15.62 -8.68
C SER A 272 2.77 -16.85 -8.82
N GLN A 273 3.98 -16.81 -8.24
CA GLN A 273 4.85 -17.99 -8.22
C GLN A 273 4.16 -19.21 -7.58
N ALA A 274 3.30 -18.97 -6.59
CA ALA A 274 2.71 -20.02 -5.78
C ALA A 274 1.69 -20.90 -6.52
N ILE A 275 1.18 -20.46 -7.67
CA ILE A 275 0.25 -21.24 -8.50
C ILE A 275 0.97 -22.07 -9.57
N LEU A 276 2.28 -21.85 -9.78
CA LEU A 276 3.05 -22.47 -10.84
C LEU A 276 3.78 -23.76 -10.38
N PRO A 277 4.13 -24.66 -11.30
CA PRO A 277 5.08 -25.73 -11.03
C PRO A 277 6.42 -25.19 -10.52
N GLU A 278 7.07 -25.94 -9.63
CA GLU A 278 8.37 -25.55 -9.08
C GLU A 278 9.41 -25.36 -10.19
N GLY A 279 10.19 -24.27 -10.09
CA GLY A 279 11.23 -23.94 -11.07
C GLY A 279 10.72 -23.37 -12.40
N MET A 280 9.41 -23.25 -12.60
CA MET A 280 8.86 -22.67 -13.83
C MET A 280 8.98 -21.14 -13.85
N GLY A 281 9.39 -20.61 -14.99
CA GLY A 281 9.56 -19.19 -15.26
C GLY A 281 10.74 -18.56 -14.53
N THR A 282 10.95 -17.28 -14.80
CA THR A 282 11.94 -16.47 -14.09
C THR A 282 11.26 -15.76 -12.90
N PRO A 283 11.65 -16.06 -11.65
CA PRO A 283 11.16 -15.35 -10.47
C PRO A 283 11.47 -13.86 -10.53
N ASN A 284 10.53 -13.04 -10.06
CA ASN A 284 10.72 -11.62 -9.88
C ASN A 284 10.78 -11.29 -8.38
N GLY A 285 11.50 -10.22 -8.01
CA GLY A 285 11.64 -9.77 -6.61
C GLY A 285 10.34 -9.33 -5.92
N ASP A 286 9.21 -9.31 -6.63
CA ASP A 286 7.88 -8.98 -6.13
C ASP A 286 6.99 -10.20 -5.84
N GLY A 287 7.51 -11.42 -6.03
CA GLY A 287 6.75 -12.67 -5.85
C GLY A 287 5.97 -13.13 -7.08
N SER A 288 6.03 -12.38 -8.18
CA SER A 288 5.53 -12.81 -9.47
C SER A 288 6.56 -13.61 -10.27
N VAL A 289 6.10 -14.23 -11.35
CA VAL A 289 6.94 -14.95 -12.30
C VAL A 289 6.77 -14.39 -13.71
N THR A 290 7.86 -14.37 -14.48
CA THR A 290 7.80 -14.17 -15.92
C THR A 290 7.93 -15.49 -16.65
N LEU A 291 6.94 -15.80 -17.47
CA LEU A 291 6.92 -17.00 -18.31
C LEU A 291 7.37 -16.66 -19.73
N SER A 292 8.21 -17.53 -20.30
CA SER A 292 8.45 -17.63 -21.73
C SER A 292 7.20 -18.09 -22.48
N ASP A 293 7.17 -17.95 -23.80
CA ASP A 293 6.02 -18.39 -24.60
C ASP A 293 5.86 -19.91 -24.58
N ASP A 294 6.96 -20.68 -24.57
CA ASP A 294 6.92 -22.14 -24.44
C ASP A 294 6.34 -22.58 -23.09
N GLU A 295 6.72 -21.92 -21.99
CA GLU A 295 6.15 -22.21 -20.66
C GLU A 295 4.66 -21.88 -20.60
N LYS A 296 4.21 -20.80 -21.25
CA LYS A 296 2.77 -20.51 -21.36
C LYS A 296 2.05 -21.62 -22.11
N GLU A 297 2.61 -22.12 -23.22
CA GLU A 297 1.99 -23.25 -23.95
C GLU A 297 1.95 -24.53 -23.11
N GLN A 298 2.98 -24.82 -22.31
CA GLN A 298 2.97 -25.94 -21.37
C GLN A 298 1.85 -25.80 -20.32
N LEU A 299 1.68 -24.61 -19.74
CA LEU A 299 0.61 -24.35 -18.77
C LEU A 299 -0.78 -24.45 -19.39
N LYS A 300 -0.94 -23.99 -20.64
CA LYS A 300 -2.20 -24.14 -21.38
C LYS A 300 -2.59 -25.60 -21.57
N ALA A 301 -1.63 -26.54 -21.68
CA ALA A 301 -1.94 -27.96 -21.86
C ALA A 301 -2.46 -28.64 -20.58
N ILE A 302 -2.35 -28.00 -19.41
CA ILE A 302 -2.79 -28.56 -18.14
C ILE A 302 -4.31 -28.47 -18.01
N GLU A 303 -4.97 -29.64 -17.90
CA GLU A 303 -6.41 -29.73 -17.70
C GLU A 303 -6.81 -29.91 -16.22
N ARG A 304 -5.86 -30.30 -15.35
CA ARG A 304 -6.10 -30.57 -13.92
C ARG A 304 -5.02 -29.91 -13.07
N LEU A 305 -5.42 -29.09 -12.11
CA LEU A 305 -4.49 -28.37 -11.24
C LEU A 305 -4.95 -28.49 -9.78
N ASP A 306 -4.03 -28.95 -8.92
CA ASP A 306 -4.23 -29.03 -7.48
C ASP A 306 -3.35 -28.02 -6.72
N LEU A 307 -4.04 -27.06 -6.13
CA LEU A 307 -3.52 -25.95 -5.34
C LEU A 307 -3.93 -26.06 -3.87
N SER A 308 -4.39 -27.23 -3.42
CA SER A 308 -4.90 -27.42 -2.06
C SER A 308 -3.79 -27.35 -1.01
N ASN A 309 -4.09 -26.74 0.15
CA ASN A 309 -3.18 -26.68 1.30
C ASN A 309 -1.76 -26.16 0.97
N LYS A 310 -1.68 -25.14 0.11
CA LYS A 310 -0.41 -24.51 -0.31
C LYS A 310 -0.14 -23.18 0.40
N GLY A 311 -1.01 -22.77 1.33
CA GLY A 311 -0.90 -21.48 2.02
C GLY A 311 -1.17 -20.28 1.11
N LEU A 312 -1.97 -20.47 0.06
CA LEU A 312 -2.26 -19.44 -0.94
C LEU A 312 -3.04 -18.26 -0.36
N LYS A 313 -2.74 -17.07 -0.86
CA LYS A 313 -3.45 -15.82 -0.54
C LYS A 313 -4.27 -15.30 -1.72
N ASP A 314 -3.90 -15.69 -2.93
CA ASP A 314 -4.52 -15.30 -4.20
C ASP A 314 -4.28 -16.39 -5.24
N LEU A 315 -4.99 -16.28 -6.36
CA LEU A 315 -4.79 -17.09 -7.56
C LEU A 315 -4.39 -16.19 -8.75
N TYR A 316 -3.59 -15.13 -8.51
CA TYR A 316 -3.27 -14.20 -9.59
C TYR A 316 -2.52 -14.89 -10.73
N GLY A 317 -3.00 -14.67 -11.95
CA GLY A 317 -2.46 -15.29 -13.15
C GLY A 317 -3.03 -16.68 -13.45
N ILE A 318 -4.04 -17.17 -12.72
CA ILE A 318 -4.66 -18.47 -12.97
C ILE A 318 -5.18 -18.62 -14.41
N GLU A 319 -5.46 -17.52 -15.12
CA GLU A 319 -5.87 -17.54 -16.52
C GLU A 319 -4.82 -18.10 -17.50
N VAL A 320 -3.56 -18.27 -17.08
CA VAL A 320 -2.54 -18.94 -17.91
C VAL A 320 -2.90 -20.42 -18.18
N TYR A 321 -3.69 -21.03 -17.30
CA TYR A 321 -4.21 -22.39 -17.45
C TYR A 321 -5.49 -22.42 -18.31
N SER A 322 -5.43 -21.92 -19.55
CA SER A 322 -6.65 -21.67 -20.34
C SER A 322 -7.44 -22.92 -20.75
N ASN A 323 -6.88 -24.14 -20.63
CA ASN A 323 -7.61 -25.40 -20.83
C ASN A 323 -7.97 -26.13 -19.54
N LEU A 324 -7.87 -25.46 -18.38
CA LEU A 324 -8.18 -26.08 -17.11
C LEU A 324 -9.64 -26.52 -17.04
N LYS A 325 -9.86 -27.81 -16.75
CA LYS A 325 -11.17 -28.42 -16.51
C LYS A 325 -11.40 -28.69 -15.03
N TYR A 326 -10.34 -28.95 -14.26
CA TYR A 326 -10.43 -29.32 -12.86
C TYR A 326 -9.49 -28.45 -12.03
N LEU A 327 -10.04 -27.65 -11.13
CA LEU A 327 -9.30 -26.82 -10.19
C LEU A 327 -9.66 -27.19 -8.75
N THR A 328 -8.68 -27.63 -7.98
CA THR A 328 -8.81 -27.78 -6.52
C THR A 328 -7.90 -26.77 -5.84
N CYS A 329 -8.43 -25.99 -4.90
CA CYS A 329 -7.72 -24.94 -4.17
C CYS A 329 -8.22 -24.83 -2.72
N ASN A 330 -8.72 -25.93 -2.16
CA ASN A 330 -9.23 -26.01 -0.80
C ASN A 330 -8.10 -25.91 0.26
N ASP A 331 -8.47 -25.58 1.50
CA ASP A 331 -7.55 -25.52 2.65
C ASP A 331 -6.44 -24.45 2.52
N ASN A 332 -6.77 -23.32 1.91
CA ASN A 332 -5.94 -22.11 1.84
C ASN A 332 -6.62 -20.99 2.64
N PRO A 333 -6.43 -20.92 3.98
CA PRO A 333 -7.13 -19.95 4.83
C PRO A 333 -6.77 -18.48 4.54
N GLY A 334 -5.68 -18.23 3.80
CA GLY A 334 -5.30 -16.90 3.31
C GLY A 334 -6.08 -16.46 2.06
N LEU A 335 -6.74 -17.38 1.35
CA LEU A 335 -7.46 -17.11 0.12
C LEU A 335 -8.84 -16.51 0.44
N THR A 336 -9.02 -15.24 0.08
CA THR A 336 -10.22 -14.45 0.40
C THR A 336 -11.07 -14.12 -0.80
N LYS A 337 -10.51 -14.18 -2.01
CA LYS A 337 -11.21 -13.92 -3.27
C LYS A 337 -10.74 -14.88 -4.35
N ILE A 338 -11.68 -15.32 -5.18
CA ILE A 338 -11.39 -16.10 -6.39
C ILE A 338 -12.20 -15.55 -7.55
N ASP A 339 -11.53 -15.30 -8.69
CA ASP A 339 -12.18 -15.05 -9.98
C ASP A 339 -11.66 -16.05 -11.01
N VAL A 340 -12.53 -16.96 -11.43
CA VAL A 340 -12.22 -18.01 -12.42
C VAL A 340 -13.02 -17.85 -13.70
N ARG A 341 -13.69 -16.71 -13.91
CA ARG A 341 -14.57 -16.50 -15.09
C ARG A 341 -13.82 -16.60 -16.43
N LYS A 342 -12.50 -16.39 -16.42
CA LYS A 342 -11.62 -16.57 -17.59
C LYS A 342 -11.30 -18.04 -17.90
N LEU A 343 -11.57 -18.97 -16.98
CA LEU A 343 -11.35 -20.41 -17.16
C LEU A 343 -12.59 -21.04 -17.83
N THR A 344 -12.90 -20.64 -19.07
CA THR A 344 -14.18 -20.97 -19.74
C THR A 344 -14.39 -22.48 -20.00
N LYS A 345 -13.35 -23.30 -19.85
CA LYS A 345 -13.40 -24.76 -19.96
C LYS A 345 -13.52 -25.49 -18.62
N LEU A 346 -13.64 -24.75 -17.50
CA LEU A 346 -13.69 -25.33 -16.17
C LEU A 346 -14.99 -26.14 -15.99
N GLU A 347 -14.83 -27.39 -15.53
CA GLU A 347 -15.89 -28.38 -15.30
C GLU A 347 -16.12 -28.62 -13.80
N ILE A 348 -15.04 -28.62 -13.01
CA ILE A 348 -15.08 -28.81 -11.55
C ILE A 348 -14.24 -27.74 -10.86
N LEU A 349 -14.84 -27.11 -9.85
CA LEU A 349 -14.15 -26.22 -8.91
C LEU A 349 -14.33 -26.73 -7.46
N ASP A 350 -13.22 -27.04 -6.78
CA ASP A 350 -13.18 -27.22 -5.33
C ASP A 350 -12.40 -26.08 -4.69
N CYS A 351 -13.08 -25.28 -3.87
CA CYS A 351 -12.52 -24.16 -3.14
C CYS A 351 -13.02 -24.14 -1.68
N ARG A 352 -13.32 -25.32 -1.14
CA ARG A 352 -13.79 -25.49 0.25
C ARG A 352 -12.74 -25.09 1.28
N ARG A 353 -13.19 -24.79 2.51
CA ARG A 353 -12.30 -24.57 3.67
C ARG A 353 -11.27 -23.46 3.43
N ASN A 354 -11.74 -22.36 2.85
CA ASN A 354 -10.97 -21.14 2.63
C ASN A 354 -11.56 -20.00 3.48
N ALA A 355 -11.15 -18.76 3.22
CA ALA A 355 -11.73 -17.57 3.85
C ALA A 355 -12.47 -16.70 2.82
N LEU A 356 -13.05 -17.30 1.78
CA LEU A 356 -13.62 -16.58 0.65
C LEU A 356 -14.77 -15.67 1.08
N THR A 357 -14.62 -14.38 0.82
CA THR A 357 -15.71 -13.39 0.89
C THR A 357 -16.30 -13.12 -0.49
N GLU A 358 -15.58 -13.46 -1.56
CA GLU A 358 -16.00 -13.27 -2.95
C GLU A 358 -15.59 -14.49 -3.80
N LEU A 359 -16.54 -15.04 -4.55
CA LEU A 359 -16.31 -16.11 -5.54
C LEU A 359 -17.03 -15.75 -6.84
N LYS A 360 -16.27 -15.52 -7.90
CA LYS A 360 -16.79 -15.17 -9.23
C LYS A 360 -16.70 -16.37 -10.17
N VAL A 361 -17.86 -16.96 -10.46
CA VAL A 361 -18.03 -18.14 -11.32
C VAL A 361 -19.07 -17.95 -12.43
N ASN A 362 -19.84 -16.86 -12.42
CA ASN A 362 -20.94 -16.65 -13.35
C ASN A 362 -20.49 -16.69 -14.82
N GLY A 363 -21.34 -17.28 -15.68
CA GLY A 363 -21.08 -17.48 -17.11
C GLY A 363 -20.24 -18.72 -17.47
N LEU A 364 -19.76 -19.51 -16.50
CA LEU A 364 -19.03 -20.76 -16.76
C LEU A 364 -19.99 -21.91 -17.12
N SER A 365 -20.50 -21.91 -18.36
CA SER A 365 -21.50 -22.87 -18.86
C SER A 365 -21.08 -24.35 -18.84
N ASN A 366 -19.77 -24.66 -18.77
CA ASN A 366 -19.25 -26.04 -18.65
C ASN A 366 -19.14 -26.54 -17.21
N LEU A 367 -19.27 -25.65 -16.22
CA LEU A 367 -19.06 -25.96 -14.81
C LEU A 367 -20.23 -26.79 -14.29
N TRP A 368 -20.01 -28.09 -14.08
CA TRP A 368 -21.04 -29.02 -13.63
C TRP A 368 -20.98 -29.30 -12.13
N ARG A 369 -19.83 -29.06 -11.49
CA ARG A 369 -19.65 -29.26 -10.04
C ARG A 369 -18.91 -28.11 -9.36
N ILE A 370 -19.53 -27.57 -8.31
CA ILE A 370 -18.92 -26.55 -7.45
C ILE A 370 -18.95 -27.02 -6.00
N LEU A 371 -17.78 -27.04 -5.36
CA LEU A 371 -17.62 -27.21 -3.93
C LEU A 371 -17.02 -25.92 -3.34
N CYS A 372 -17.85 -25.09 -2.71
CA CYS A 372 -17.45 -23.83 -2.07
C CYS A 372 -17.86 -23.75 -0.59
N ALA A 373 -18.16 -24.90 0.02
CA ALA A 373 -18.51 -25.02 1.42
C ALA A 373 -17.41 -24.55 2.39
N GLU A 374 -17.81 -24.14 3.60
CA GLU A 374 -16.88 -23.68 4.66
C GLU A 374 -16.07 -22.45 4.21
N ASN A 375 -16.79 -21.38 3.88
CA ASN A 375 -16.26 -20.09 3.47
C ASN A 375 -17.03 -18.95 4.18
N LYS A 376 -16.87 -17.70 3.73
CA LYS A 376 -17.51 -16.51 4.32
C LYS A 376 -18.35 -15.75 3.29
N LEU A 377 -18.84 -16.44 2.25
CA LEU A 377 -19.60 -15.84 1.15
C LEU A 377 -20.94 -15.30 1.67
N THR A 378 -21.23 -14.04 1.39
CA THR A 378 -22.54 -13.40 1.71
C THR A 378 -23.49 -13.39 0.52
N GLU A 379 -22.93 -13.46 -0.68
CA GLU A 379 -23.60 -13.56 -1.96
C GLU A 379 -22.82 -14.50 -2.88
N LEU A 380 -23.51 -15.11 -3.85
CA LEU A 380 -22.89 -15.94 -4.88
C LEU A 380 -23.76 -15.90 -6.14
N ASP A 381 -23.26 -15.28 -7.19
CA ASP A 381 -23.90 -15.26 -8.49
C ASP A 381 -23.57 -16.55 -9.27
N VAL A 382 -24.60 -17.38 -9.47
CA VAL A 382 -24.55 -18.64 -10.21
C VAL A 382 -25.22 -18.55 -11.58
N SER A 383 -25.49 -17.33 -12.06
CA SER A 383 -26.10 -17.13 -13.38
C SER A 383 -25.21 -17.68 -14.52
N GLY A 384 -25.86 -18.28 -15.52
CA GLY A 384 -25.17 -18.86 -16.68
C GLY A 384 -24.47 -20.21 -16.43
N LEU A 385 -24.58 -20.79 -15.23
CA LEU A 385 -24.05 -22.13 -14.92
C LEU A 385 -24.99 -23.24 -15.40
N THR A 386 -25.34 -23.24 -16.69
CA THR A 386 -26.41 -24.09 -17.25
C THR A 386 -26.16 -25.60 -17.15
N SER A 387 -24.90 -26.04 -16.99
CA SER A 387 -24.54 -27.45 -16.82
C SER A 387 -24.39 -27.87 -15.36
N LEU A 388 -24.62 -26.98 -14.40
CA LEU A 388 -24.42 -27.26 -12.97
C LEU A 388 -25.36 -28.37 -12.51
N SER A 389 -24.78 -29.50 -12.09
CA SER A 389 -25.52 -30.67 -11.59
C SER A 389 -25.28 -30.93 -10.10
N GLN A 390 -24.17 -30.44 -9.54
CA GLN A 390 -23.82 -30.59 -8.13
C GLN A 390 -23.31 -29.28 -7.53
N PHE A 391 -24.01 -28.77 -6.52
CA PHE A 391 -23.68 -27.51 -5.88
C PHE A 391 -23.62 -27.62 -4.36
N TYR A 392 -22.41 -27.48 -3.82
CA TYR A 392 -22.14 -27.56 -2.38
C TYR A 392 -21.65 -26.20 -1.86
N CYS A 393 -22.55 -25.45 -1.23
CA CYS A 393 -22.30 -24.11 -0.67
C CYS A 393 -22.63 -23.99 0.82
N GLN A 394 -22.78 -25.11 1.54
CA GLN A 394 -23.06 -25.13 2.97
C GLN A 394 -21.98 -24.43 3.80
N ARG A 395 -22.33 -23.98 5.02
CA ARG A 395 -21.38 -23.30 5.93
C ARG A 395 -20.78 -22.03 5.30
N ASN A 396 -21.66 -21.17 4.82
CA ASN A 396 -21.35 -19.83 4.34
C ASN A 396 -22.25 -18.82 5.08
N ARG A 397 -22.38 -17.61 4.54
CA ARG A 397 -23.21 -16.53 5.10
C ARG A 397 -24.22 -16.02 4.08
N LEU A 398 -24.61 -16.88 3.12
CA LEU A 398 -25.50 -16.51 2.03
C LEU A 398 -26.87 -16.12 2.58
N THR A 399 -27.36 -14.95 2.16
CA THR A 399 -28.66 -14.41 2.59
C THR A 399 -29.77 -14.71 1.59
N SER A 400 -29.41 -14.94 0.33
CA SER A 400 -30.30 -15.36 -0.75
C SER A 400 -29.55 -16.27 -1.72
N LEU A 401 -30.30 -17.05 -2.50
CA LEU A 401 -29.74 -17.88 -3.56
C LEU A 401 -30.69 -17.89 -4.76
N ASN A 402 -30.28 -17.25 -5.85
CA ASN A 402 -31.04 -17.27 -7.10
C ASN A 402 -30.60 -18.48 -7.93
N LEU A 403 -31.51 -19.44 -8.10
CA LEU A 403 -31.26 -20.70 -8.81
C LEU A 403 -31.91 -20.75 -10.20
N ALA A 404 -32.40 -19.61 -10.70
CA ALA A 404 -33.06 -19.54 -12.00
C ALA A 404 -32.14 -20.02 -13.14
N GLY A 405 -32.66 -20.91 -13.98
CA GLY A 405 -31.95 -21.44 -15.15
C GLY A 405 -31.01 -22.61 -14.86
N LEU A 406 -30.87 -23.07 -13.62
CA LEU A 406 -30.06 -24.24 -13.25
C LEU A 406 -30.82 -25.56 -13.44
N THR A 407 -31.41 -25.78 -14.62
CA THR A 407 -32.34 -26.88 -14.87
C THR A 407 -31.72 -28.28 -14.76
N SER A 408 -30.39 -28.38 -14.80
CA SER A 408 -29.64 -29.64 -14.64
C SER A 408 -29.22 -29.94 -13.19
N LEU A 409 -29.54 -29.07 -12.23
CA LEU A 409 -29.10 -29.21 -10.84
C LEU A 409 -29.80 -30.39 -10.17
N GLY A 410 -29.05 -31.44 -9.86
CA GLY A 410 -29.53 -32.65 -9.20
C GLY A 410 -29.31 -32.65 -7.69
N ILE A 411 -28.19 -32.09 -7.24
CA ILE A 411 -27.77 -32.05 -5.84
C ILE A 411 -27.52 -30.60 -5.41
N LEU A 412 -28.23 -30.15 -4.36
CA LEU A 412 -28.03 -28.84 -3.75
C LEU A 412 -27.83 -28.95 -2.23
N TYR A 413 -26.64 -28.61 -1.76
CA TYR A 413 -26.36 -28.44 -0.32
C TYR A 413 -26.10 -26.96 -0.02
N CYS A 414 -27.05 -26.33 0.67
CA CYS A 414 -27.00 -24.93 1.10
C CYS A 414 -27.32 -24.73 2.59
N HIS A 415 -27.34 -25.81 3.38
CA HIS A 415 -27.52 -25.76 4.84
C HIS A 415 -26.43 -24.93 5.55
N GLU A 416 -26.69 -24.51 6.80
CA GLU A 416 -25.74 -23.68 7.58
C GLU A 416 -25.35 -22.39 6.84
N ASN A 417 -26.35 -21.65 6.35
CA ASN A 417 -26.23 -20.31 5.76
C ASN A 417 -27.14 -19.31 6.50
N LYS A 418 -27.55 -18.20 5.88
CA LYS A 418 -28.49 -17.19 6.42
C LYS A 418 -29.72 -17.02 5.54
N LEU A 419 -30.13 -18.07 4.83
CA LEU A 419 -31.29 -18.04 3.93
C LEU A 419 -32.59 -18.00 4.75
N THR A 420 -33.49 -17.07 4.42
CA THR A 420 -34.85 -17.03 5.00
C THR A 420 -35.90 -17.63 4.06
N GLU A 421 -35.60 -17.67 2.77
CA GLU A 421 -36.40 -18.29 1.73
C GLU A 421 -35.52 -19.02 0.71
N LEU A 422 -36.10 -20.07 0.11
CA LEU A 422 -35.49 -20.82 -0.98
C LEU A 422 -36.59 -21.30 -1.94
N ASP A 423 -36.53 -20.87 -3.20
CA ASP A 423 -37.46 -21.33 -4.24
C ASP A 423 -36.73 -22.31 -5.18
N ILE A 424 -37.19 -23.56 -5.20
CA ILE A 424 -36.65 -24.64 -6.05
C ILE A 424 -37.62 -25.08 -7.15
N THR A 425 -38.72 -24.35 -7.35
CA THR A 425 -39.77 -24.70 -8.33
C THR A 425 -39.24 -24.78 -9.77
N MET A 426 -38.13 -24.10 -10.05
CA MET A 426 -37.46 -24.07 -11.36
C MET A 426 -36.35 -25.12 -11.53
N LEU A 427 -36.26 -26.11 -10.63
CA LEU A 427 -35.21 -27.13 -10.61
C LEU A 427 -35.81 -28.54 -10.84
N PRO A 428 -36.22 -28.87 -12.07
CA PRO A 428 -36.93 -30.14 -12.36
C PRO A 428 -36.05 -31.39 -12.18
N ALA A 429 -34.72 -31.26 -12.22
CA ALA A 429 -33.80 -32.39 -12.05
C ALA A 429 -33.37 -32.64 -10.59
N LEU A 430 -33.78 -31.78 -9.65
CA LEU A 430 -33.33 -31.84 -8.26
C LEU A 430 -33.90 -33.09 -7.59
N ASN A 431 -33.04 -33.89 -6.96
CA ASN A 431 -33.41 -35.09 -6.21
C ASN A 431 -32.80 -35.13 -4.81
N GLU A 432 -31.79 -34.31 -4.54
CA GLU A 432 -31.12 -34.28 -3.25
C GLU A 432 -30.96 -32.84 -2.74
N LEU A 433 -31.53 -32.55 -1.57
CA LEU A 433 -31.56 -31.21 -1.00
C LEU A 433 -31.19 -31.21 0.49
N LYS A 434 -30.17 -30.41 0.83
CA LYS A 434 -29.81 -30.07 2.22
C LYS A 434 -29.82 -28.56 2.40
N CYS A 435 -30.88 -28.00 2.98
CA CYS A 435 -31.12 -26.55 3.05
C CYS A 435 -31.42 -26.00 4.45
N GLY A 436 -31.49 -26.83 5.49
CA GLY A 436 -31.80 -26.40 6.85
C GLY A 436 -30.63 -25.81 7.64
N LYS A 437 -30.77 -25.78 8.97
CA LYS A 437 -29.80 -25.21 9.93
C LYS A 437 -29.37 -23.78 9.58
N GLN A 438 -30.29 -22.97 9.06
CA GLN A 438 -30.02 -21.58 8.73
C GLN A 438 -29.85 -20.75 10.02
N GLU A 439 -28.92 -19.80 10.02
CA GLU A 439 -28.76 -18.77 11.05
C GLU A 439 -29.78 -17.65 10.75
N LEU A 440 -31.01 -17.85 11.23
CA LEU A 440 -32.15 -16.99 10.93
C LEU A 440 -32.14 -15.70 11.78
N PRO A 441 -32.58 -14.55 11.22
CA PRO A 441 -32.74 -13.32 11.99
C PRO A 441 -33.88 -13.44 13.02
N SER A 442 -33.88 -12.55 14.01
CA SER A 442 -34.93 -12.52 15.04
C SER A 442 -36.33 -12.39 14.42
N GLY A 443 -37.28 -13.19 14.90
CA GLY A 443 -38.65 -13.23 14.40
C GLY A 443 -38.88 -14.22 13.25
N VAL A 444 -37.84 -14.85 12.69
CA VAL A 444 -37.97 -15.91 11.68
C VAL A 444 -37.71 -17.26 12.32
N SER A 445 -38.72 -18.14 12.34
CA SER A 445 -38.66 -19.43 13.04
C SER A 445 -38.15 -20.59 12.18
N ALA A 446 -38.21 -20.48 10.86
CA ALA A 446 -37.79 -21.52 9.92
C ALA A 446 -37.47 -20.90 8.54
N LEU A 447 -36.64 -21.60 7.75
CA LEU A 447 -36.50 -21.34 6.32
C LEU A 447 -37.83 -21.65 5.62
N SER A 448 -38.30 -20.75 4.75
CA SER A 448 -39.43 -21.03 3.86
C SER A 448 -38.94 -21.66 2.56
N LEU A 449 -39.26 -22.94 2.34
CA LEU A 449 -38.89 -23.67 1.13
C LEU A 449 -40.10 -23.77 0.18
N TYR A 450 -39.98 -23.27 -1.04
CA TYR A 450 -41.04 -23.35 -2.06
C TYR A 450 -40.73 -24.44 -3.08
N MET A 451 -41.71 -25.30 -3.31
CA MET A 451 -41.60 -26.51 -4.13
C MET A 451 -42.83 -26.66 -5.02
N THR A 452 -42.67 -27.34 -6.15
CA THR A 452 -43.83 -27.84 -6.91
C THR A 452 -44.52 -28.97 -6.14
N GLU A 453 -45.77 -29.30 -6.50
CA GLU A 453 -46.52 -30.44 -5.93
C GLU A 453 -45.76 -31.77 -6.14
N GLU A 454 -45.15 -31.97 -7.31
CA GLU A 454 -44.35 -33.15 -7.63
C GLU A 454 -43.12 -33.24 -6.72
N GLN A 455 -42.33 -32.17 -6.61
CA GLN A 455 -41.15 -32.15 -5.72
C GLN A 455 -41.55 -32.38 -4.26
N TYR A 456 -42.64 -31.78 -3.79
CA TYR A 456 -43.11 -31.93 -2.41
C TYR A 456 -43.54 -33.37 -2.11
N SER A 457 -44.19 -34.05 -3.05
CA SER A 457 -44.69 -35.42 -2.85
C SER A 457 -43.64 -36.51 -3.06
N THR A 458 -42.66 -36.27 -3.95
CA THR A 458 -41.68 -37.30 -4.35
C THR A 458 -40.31 -37.12 -3.75
N MET A 459 -39.86 -35.88 -3.49
CA MET A 459 -38.49 -35.61 -3.04
C MET A 459 -38.45 -35.21 -1.56
N TRP A 460 -39.39 -34.36 -1.10
CA TRP A 460 -39.31 -33.80 0.26
C TRP A 460 -39.41 -34.84 1.39
N PRO A 461 -40.30 -35.84 1.36
CA PRO A 461 -40.47 -36.77 2.48
C PRO A 461 -39.19 -37.55 2.81
N ASP A 462 -38.41 -37.88 1.78
CA ASP A 462 -37.13 -38.59 1.93
C ASP A 462 -36.03 -37.68 2.50
N ASN A 463 -36.09 -36.38 2.21
CA ASN A 463 -35.10 -35.39 2.64
C ASN A 463 -35.44 -34.77 4.01
N GLU A 464 -36.71 -34.71 4.42
CA GLU A 464 -37.15 -34.05 5.67
C GLU A 464 -36.50 -34.68 6.92
N GLY A 465 -36.24 -35.99 6.90
CA GLY A 465 -35.61 -36.71 8.00
C GLY A 465 -34.11 -36.43 8.19
N TRP A 466 -33.49 -35.68 7.27
CA TRP A 466 -32.05 -35.42 7.32
C TRP A 466 -31.73 -34.32 8.33
N ALA A 467 -30.70 -34.53 9.15
CA ALA A 467 -30.32 -33.57 10.20
C ALA A 467 -30.04 -32.18 9.63
N GLU A 468 -29.50 -32.10 8.42
CA GLU A 468 -29.19 -30.88 7.68
C GLU A 468 -30.42 -30.14 7.15
N ASN A 469 -31.63 -30.68 7.27
CA ASN A 469 -32.90 -30.03 6.93
C ASN A 469 -33.70 -29.55 8.16
N TYR A 470 -33.09 -29.55 9.34
CA TYR A 470 -33.69 -28.98 10.55
C TYR A 470 -34.08 -27.50 10.38
N GLY A 471 -35.25 -27.10 10.88
CA GLY A 471 -35.70 -25.71 10.84
C GLY A 471 -36.18 -25.24 9.46
N VAL A 472 -36.68 -26.15 8.63
CA VAL A 472 -37.27 -25.85 7.31
C VAL A 472 -38.79 -26.04 7.37
N ARG A 473 -39.54 -25.13 6.75
CA ARG A 473 -40.97 -25.27 6.50
C ARG A 473 -41.20 -25.22 4.98
N ALA A 474 -41.65 -26.34 4.42
CA ALA A 474 -41.93 -26.46 3.00
C ALA A 474 -43.35 -26.00 2.66
N TYR A 475 -43.50 -25.37 1.50
CA TYR A 475 -44.74 -24.87 0.93
C TYR A 475 -44.84 -25.31 -0.53
N MET A 476 -46.03 -25.71 -0.95
CA MET A 476 -46.35 -25.98 -2.36
C MET A 476 -46.72 -24.65 -3.04
N LYS A 477 -46.16 -24.41 -4.23
CA LYS A 477 -46.40 -23.21 -5.05
C LYS A 477 -46.79 -23.58 -6.47
#